data_AF-A0A7J2HL76-F1
#
_entry.id   AF-A0A7J2HL76-F1
#
_cell.length_a   1.000
_cell.length_b   1.000
_cell.length_c   1.000
_cell.angle_alpha   90.00
_cell.angle_beta   90.00
_cell.angle_gamma   90.00
#
_symmetry.space_group_name_H-M   'P 1'
#
loop_
_entity.id
_entity.type
_entity.pdbx_description
1 polymer ?
#
loop_
_entity_poly.entity_id
_entity_poly.type
_entity_poly.pdbx_seq_one_letter_code
_entity_poly.pdbx_strand_id
1 'polypeptide(L)'
;ARLVVRPGTGRIFINNQPLEYFGNEIARAKILTPLYFNEKFWKSHDFDVKVRGGGIIAIADAVSFAIARALASKSESAKQVIKEYNRVLLAGDPRQAEPKKPNRYSARRFKQKSYR
;
A
#
# COMPACT_ATOMS: atom_id res chain seq x y z
N ALA A 1 2.69 -5.83 -5.64
CA ALA A 1 3.87 -6.04 -4.78
C ALA A 1 3.95 -7.52 -4.43
N ARG A 2 5.14 -8.11 -4.44
CA ARG A 2 5.36 -9.48 -3.96
C ARG A 2 6.12 -9.41 -2.65
N LEU A 3 5.53 -9.95 -1.59
CA LEU A 3 6.13 -10.00 -0.25
C LEU A 3 6.61 -11.41 0.05
N VAL A 4 7.80 -11.51 0.63
CA VAL A 4 8.36 -12.72 1.21
C VAL A 4 8.56 -12.44 2.70
N VAL A 5 8.00 -13.31 3.54
CA VAL A 5 8.13 -13.21 5.01
C VAL A 5 9.07 -14.31 5.47
N ARG A 6 10.04 -13.97 6.31
CA ARG A 6 10.99 -14.91 6.91
C ARG A 6 11.02 -14.69 8.43
N PRO A 7 11.28 -15.71 9.25
CA PRO A 7 11.54 -15.50 10.67
C PRO A 7 12.77 -14.60 10.84
N GLY A 8 12.70 -13.61 11.71
CA GLY A 8 13.71 -12.55 11.80
C GLY A 8 13.46 -11.58 12.96
N THR A 9 13.97 -10.35 12.82
CA THR A 9 13.99 -9.33 13.89
C THR A 9 13.05 -8.15 13.63
N GLY A 10 12.28 -8.17 12.53
CA GLY A 10 11.33 -7.10 12.19
C GLY A 10 11.83 -6.14 11.12
N ARG A 11 12.88 -6.51 10.38
CA ARG A 11 13.47 -5.67 9.32
C ARG A 11 12.59 -5.68 8.08
N ILE A 12 12.40 -4.50 7.49
CA ILE A 12 11.59 -4.33 6.28
C ILE A 12 12.49 -3.82 5.16
N PHE A 13 12.54 -4.60 4.08
CA PHE A 13 13.28 -4.29 2.87
C PHE A 13 12.31 -4.11 1.70
N ILE A 14 12.54 -3.05 0.92
CA ILE A 14 11.78 -2.75 -0.29
C ILE A 14 12.79 -2.68 -1.43
N ASN A 15 12.72 -3.63 -2.37
CA ASN A 15 13.67 -3.76 -3.47
C ASN A 15 15.15 -3.75 -3.00
N ASN A 16 15.46 -4.50 -1.95
CA ASN A 16 16.78 -4.57 -1.28
C ASN A 16 17.23 -3.27 -0.57
N GLN A 17 16.38 -2.26 -0.48
CA GLN A 17 16.65 -1.04 0.28
C GLN A 17 15.93 -1.10 1.64
N PRO A 18 16.57 -0.67 2.76
CA PRO A 18 15.90 -0.62 4.05
C PRO A 18 14.78 0.43 4.06
N LEU A 19 13.72 0.17 4.84
CA LEU A 19 12.57 1.08 4.96
C LEU A 19 12.96 2.51 5.37
N GLU A 20 14.01 2.68 6.18
CA GLU A 20 14.48 3.99 6.67
C GLU A 20 14.84 4.95 5.53
N TYR A 21 15.39 4.40 4.44
CA TYR A 21 15.81 5.17 3.26
C TYR A 21 14.70 5.30 2.21
N PHE A 22 13.53 4.67 2.43
CA PHE A 22 12.45 4.67 1.45
C PHE A 22 11.56 5.91 1.59
N GLY A 23 11.68 6.84 0.64
CA GLY A 23 10.75 7.94 0.46
C GLY A 23 10.57 8.87 1.67
N ASN A 24 9.44 9.56 1.72
CA ASN A 24 9.13 10.53 2.77
C ASN A 24 8.55 9.84 4.02
N GLU A 25 8.57 10.53 5.16
CA GLU A 25 8.05 10.02 6.44
C GLU A 25 6.60 9.54 6.36
N ILE A 26 5.74 10.27 5.64
CA ILE A 26 4.33 9.90 5.42
C ILE A 26 4.21 8.53 4.70
N ALA A 27 5.09 8.27 3.74
CA ALA A 27 5.09 6.99 3.02
C ALA A 27 5.52 5.84 3.94
N ARG A 28 6.52 6.08 4.79
CA ARG A 28 6.98 5.11 5.80
C ARG A 28 5.88 4.82 6.83
N ALA A 29 5.19 5.83 7.33
CA ALA A 29 4.07 5.67 8.27
C ALA A 29 2.93 4.82 7.69
N LYS A 30 2.58 5.02 6.41
CA LYS A 30 1.60 4.18 5.70
C LYS A 30 2.00 2.71 5.62
N ILE A 31 3.28 2.43 5.41
CA ILE A 31 3.81 1.06 5.34
C ILE A 31 3.74 0.38 6.71
N LEU A 32 4.02 1.13 7.78
CA LEU A 32 4.00 0.63 9.16
C LEU A 32 2.59 0.43 9.73
N THR A 33 1.60 1.14 9.20
CA THR A 33 0.19 1.09 9.65
C THR A 33 -0.33 -0.33 9.96
N PRO A 34 -0.24 -1.33 9.05
CA PRO A 34 -0.74 -2.68 9.31
C PRO A 34 0.02 -3.43 10.41
N LEU A 35 1.28 -3.09 10.68
CA LEU A 35 2.11 -3.80 11.66
C LEU A 35 1.72 -3.47 13.11
N TYR A 36 1.13 -2.30 13.36
CA TYR A 36 0.64 -1.92 14.69
C TYR A 36 -0.46 -2.86 15.21
N PHE A 37 -1.23 -3.49 14.31
CA PHE A 37 -2.28 -4.44 14.71
C PHE A 37 -1.73 -5.79 15.22
N ASN A 38 -0.44 -6.09 14.97
CA ASN A 38 0.19 -7.30 15.46
C ASN A 38 1.70 -7.12 15.66
N GLU A 39 2.07 -6.39 16.71
CA GLU A 39 3.47 -6.09 17.04
C GLU A 39 4.32 -7.34 17.30
N LYS A 40 3.73 -8.39 17.88
CA LYS A 40 4.43 -9.67 18.13
C LYS A 40 4.88 -10.31 16.82
N PHE A 41 4.02 -10.29 15.81
CA PHE A 41 4.36 -10.81 14.49
C PHE A 41 5.42 -9.95 13.80
N TRP A 42 5.32 -8.62 13.93
CA TRP A 42 6.32 -7.72 13.36
C TRP A 42 7.71 -8.00 13.92
N LYS A 43 7.88 -8.04 15.25
CA LYS A 43 9.20 -8.24 15.88
C LYS A 43 9.83 -9.61 15.63
N SER A 44 9.06 -10.59 15.16
CA SER A 44 9.51 -11.97 14.94
C SER A 44 9.79 -12.31 13.48
N HIS A 45 9.48 -11.41 12.54
CA HIS A 45 9.59 -11.69 11.12
C HIS A 45 10.23 -10.55 10.34
N ASP A 46 11.11 -10.89 9.41
CA ASP A 46 11.63 -9.96 8.41
C ASP A 46 10.77 -9.99 7.14
N PHE A 47 10.61 -8.83 6.51
CA PHE A 47 9.75 -8.61 5.35
C PHE A 47 10.61 -8.14 4.17
N ASP A 48 10.67 -8.93 3.11
CA ASP A 48 11.32 -8.54 1.85
C ASP A 48 10.27 -8.35 0.76
N VAL A 49 10.15 -7.13 0.25
CA VAL A 49 9.10 -6.73 -0.68
C VAL A 49 9.71 -6.30 -2.01
N LYS A 50 9.27 -6.95 -3.08
CA LYS A 50 9.61 -6.56 -4.46
C LYS A 50 8.43 -5.83 -5.11
N VAL A 51 8.67 -4.60 -5.57
CA VAL A 51 7.68 -3.74 -6.23
C VAL A 51 8.27 -3.10 -7.48
N ARG A 52 7.48 -2.98 -8.54
CA ARG A 52 7.85 -2.31 -9.79
C ARG A 52 6.71 -1.43 -10.27
N GLY A 53 7.02 -0.26 -10.82
CA GLY A 53 6.06 0.72 -11.32
C GLY A 53 5.38 1.57 -10.25
N GLY A 54 4.54 2.51 -10.69
CA GLY A 54 3.83 3.46 -9.82
C GLY A 54 4.71 4.60 -9.29
N GLY A 55 4.13 5.43 -8.42
CA GLY A 55 4.85 6.46 -7.66
C GLY A 55 5.12 6.04 -6.21
N ILE A 56 5.88 6.85 -5.46
CA ILE A 56 6.30 6.53 -4.07
C ILE A 56 5.10 6.17 -3.17
N ILE A 57 4.02 6.95 -3.24
CA ILE A 57 2.82 6.71 -2.42
C ILE A 57 2.09 5.43 -2.85
N ALA A 58 1.96 5.20 -4.16
CA ALA A 58 1.33 3.99 -4.68
C ALA A 58 2.13 2.73 -4.32
N ILE A 59 3.46 2.82 -4.33
CA ILE A 59 4.34 1.75 -3.86
C ILE A 59 4.12 1.52 -2.36
N ALA A 60 4.10 2.58 -1.55
CA ALA A 60 3.86 2.48 -0.11
C ALA A 60 2.51 1.80 0.22
N ASP A 61 1.44 2.19 -0.47
CA ASP A 61 0.12 1.57 -0.32
C ASP A 61 0.16 0.09 -0.74
N ALA A 62 0.85 -0.23 -1.85
CA ALA A 62 1.00 -1.61 -2.32
C ALA A 62 1.80 -2.50 -1.34
N VAL A 63 2.82 -1.95 -0.69
CA VAL A 63 3.58 -2.64 0.38
C VAL A 63 2.69 -2.84 1.61
N SER A 64 1.96 -1.80 2.02
CA SER A 64 1.02 -1.85 3.15
C SER A 64 -0.03 -2.94 2.95
N PHE A 65 -0.63 -3.04 1.75
CA PHE A 65 -1.58 -4.09 1.40
C PHE A 65 -0.97 -5.49 1.46
N ALA A 66 0.28 -5.65 1.00
CA ALA A 66 0.96 -6.93 1.03
C ALA A 66 1.21 -7.40 2.48
N ILE A 67 1.65 -6.50 3.35
CA ILE A 67 1.86 -6.77 4.78
C ILE A 67 0.53 -7.09 5.48
N ALA A 68 -0.51 -6.30 5.24
CA ALA A 68 -1.83 -6.53 5.81
C ALA A 68 -2.40 -7.92 5.45
N ARG A 69 -2.23 -8.34 4.18
CA ARG A 69 -2.65 -9.68 3.73
C ARG A 69 -1.82 -10.79 4.36
N ALA A 70 -0.52 -10.59 4.52
CA ALA A 70 0.33 -11.56 5.21
C ALA A 70 -0.09 -11.74 6.67
N LEU A 71 -0.36 -10.66 7.39
CA LEU A 71 -0.88 -10.69 8.76
C LEU A 71 -2.23 -11.40 8.84
N ALA A 72 -3.15 -11.04 7.96
CA ALA A 72 -4.49 -11.64 7.89
C ALA A 72 -4.45 -13.14 7.58
N SER A 73 -3.44 -13.64 6.87
CA SER A 73 -3.26 -15.07 6.60
C SER A 73 -2.79 -15.87 7.81
N LYS A 74 -2.19 -15.21 8.81
CA LYS A 74 -1.59 -15.86 9.99
C LYS A 74 -2.49 -15.81 11.22
N SER A 75 -3.37 -14.82 11.32
CA SER A 75 -4.22 -14.61 12.48
C SER A 75 -5.58 -14.04 12.06
N GLU A 76 -6.65 -14.77 12.37
CA GLU A 76 -8.02 -14.32 12.07
C GLU A 76 -8.41 -13.13 12.96
N SER A 77 -7.89 -13.04 14.19
CA SER A 77 -8.11 -11.86 15.05
C SER A 77 -7.48 -10.61 14.45
N ALA A 78 -6.23 -10.71 13.94
CA ALA A 78 -5.59 -9.58 13.25
C ALA A 78 -6.36 -9.18 11.99
N LYS A 79 -6.91 -10.15 11.24
CA LYS A 79 -7.73 -9.88 10.06
C LYS A 79 -9.00 -9.12 10.40
N GLN A 80 -9.69 -9.48 11.49
CA GLN A 80 -10.91 -8.80 11.92
C GLN A 80 -10.61 -7.34 12.32
N VAL A 81 -9.55 -7.12 13.11
CA VAL A 81 -9.11 -5.77 13.51
C VAL A 81 -8.73 -4.92 12.30
N ILE A 82 -7.96 -5.47 11.35
CA ILE A 82 -7.60 -4.76 10.11
C ILE A 82 -8.84 -4.42 9.28
N LYS A 83 -9.81 -5.34 9.21
CA LYS A 83 -11.06 -5.14 8.45
C LYS A 83 -11.93 -4.04 9.06
N GLU A 84 -12.01 -3.98 10.38
CA GLU A 84 -12.72 -2.94 11.13
C GLU A 84 -12.06 -1.57 11.00
N TYR A 85 -10.72 -1.53 11.09
CA TYR A 85 -9.98 -0.28 10.91
C TYR A 85 -10.06 0.25 9.47
N ASN A 86 -9.69 -0.59 8.49
CA ASN A 86 -9.74 -0.21 7.08
C ASN A 86 -9.77 -1.43 6.16
N ARG A 87 -10.97 -1.76 5.66
CA ARG A 87 -11.19 -2.83 4.68
C ARG A 87 -10.33 -2.69 3.41
N VAL A 88 -9.95 -1.47 3.01
CA VAL A 88 -9.13 -1.23 1.81
C VAL A 88 -7.74 -1.87 1.94
N LEU A 89 -7.21 -2.02 3.16
CA LEU A 89 -5.91 -2.68 3.38
C LEU A 89 -5.91 -4.14 2.92
N LEU A 90 -7.05 -4.81 3.00
CA LEU A 90 -7.21 -6.20 2.57
C LEU A 90 -7.66 -6.27 1.10
N ALA A 91 -8.70 -5.51 0.75
CA ALA A 91 -9.33 -5.55 -0.57
C ALA A 91 -8.49 -4.87 -1.68
N GLY A 92 -7.67 -3.88 -1.32
CA GLY A 92 -7.03 -2.97 -2.26
C GLY A 92 -7.93 -1.78 -2.64
N ASP A 93 -7.31 -0.72 -3.15
CA ASP A 93 -8.02 0.47 -3.63
C ASP A 93 -8.42 0.29 -5.11
N PRO A 94 -9.73 0.30 -5.45
CA PRO A 94 -10.19 0.14 -6.83
C PRO A 94 -10.02 1.42 -7.66
N ARG A 95 -9.67 2.56 -7.08
CA ARG A 95 -9.57 3.84 -7.79
C ARG A 95 -8.45 3.80 -8.83
N GLN A 96 -8.76 4.26 -10.04
CA GLN A 96 -7.81 4.40 -11.13
C GLN A 96 -8.05 5.72 -11.87
N ALA A 97 -7.01 6.24 -12.53
CA ALA A 97 -7.13 7.45 -13.33
C ALA A 97 -8.04 7.18 -14.54
N GLU A 98 -9.10 7.96 -14.69
CA GLU A 98 -9.98 7.88 -15.85
C GLU A 98 -9.21 8.26 -17.13
N PRO A 99 -9.43 7.55 -18.25
CA PRO A 99 -8.80 7.90 -19.52
C PRO A 99 -9.32 9.24 -20.05
N LYS A 100 -8.50 9.89 -20.88
CA LYS A 100 -8.91 11.12 -21.59
C LYS A 100 -10.00 10.79 -22.62
N LYS A 101 -11.11 11.51 -22.55
CA LYS A 101 -12.23 11.40 -23.51
C LYS A 101 -11.96 12.26 -24.75
N PRO A 102 -12.40 11.85 -25.95
CA PRO A 102 -12.23 12.64 -27.17
C PRO A 102 -12.93 14.01 -27.04
N ASN A 103 -12.40 15.03 -27.71
CA ASN A 103 -12.88 16.42 -27.67
C ASN A 103 -12.91 17.09 -26.28
N ARG A 104 -12.23 16.52 -25.29
CA ARG A 104 -12.07 17.09 -23.94
C ARG A 104 -10.60 17.41 -23.64
N TYR A 105 -10.37 18.34 -22.71
CA TYR A 105 -9.02 18.65 -22.24
C TYR A 105 -8.47 17.54 -21.33
N SER A 106 -9.32 16.97 -20.46
CA SER A 106 -9.00 15.85 -19.57
C SER A 106 -10.17 14.86 -19.50
N ALA A 107 -10.09 13.85 -18.62
CA ALA A 107 -11.16 12.87 -18.40
C ALA A 107 -12.54 13.53 -18.16
N ARG A 108 -12.58 14.63 -17.39
CA ARG A 108 -13.81 15.34 -17.01
C ARG A 108 -13.89 16.80 -17.47
N ARG A 109 -12.75 17.49 -17.68
CA ARG A 109 -12.73 18.91 -18.07
C ARG A 109 -13.16 19.12 -19.53
N PHE A 110 -14.26 19.83 -19.72
CA PHE A 110 -14.76 20.22 -21.04
C PHE A 110 -14.17 21.55 -21.52
N LYS A 111 -14.29 21.83 -22.82
CA LYS A 111 -13.98 23.15 -23.39
C LYS A 111 -15.10 24.14 -23.01
N GLN A 112 -14.76 25.43 -22.83
CA GLN A 112 -15.78 26.45 -22.62
C GLN A 112 -16.66 26.57 -23.89
N LYS A 113 -17.99 26.54 -23.72
CA LYS A 113 -18.93 26.74 -24.82
C LYS A 113 -19.24 28.22 -24.96
N SER A 114 -19.12 28.77 -26.16
CA SER A 114 -19.66 30.08 -26.51
C SER A 114 -21.07 29.89 -27.08
N TYR A 115 -22.03 30.67 -26.59
CA TYR A 115 -23.43 30.67 -27.07
C TYR A 115 -23.76 31.87 -27.96
N ARG A 116 -22.73 32.63 -28.33
CA ARG A 116 -22.87 33.82 -29.17
C ARG A 116 -23.32 33.47 -30.57
#